data_AF-A0A3D9C9R7-F1
#
_entry.id   AF-A0A3D9C9R7-F1
#
_cell.length_a   1.000
_cell.length_b   1.000
_cell.length_c   1.000
_cell.angle_alpha   90.00
_cell.angle_beta   90.00
_cell.angle_gamma   90.00
#
_symmetry.space_group_name_H-M   'P 1'
#
loop_
_entity.id
_entity.type
_entity.pdbx_description
1 polymer ?
#
loop_
_entity_poly.entity_id
_entity_poly.type
_entity_poly.pdbx_seq_one_letter_code
_entity_poly.pdbx_strand_id
1 'polypeptide(L)'
;MSNFDETLILLKEKKDPKSFIMDFNEKLKSIDVLLEKDEDEIIVFNDTRNEEEKDYVELDESTTDEQVVDLICSWKGLGLLSYRHPDFRLQIGINYLTWDDQYLHGFVISFSDKDLAFDGTDKKTELILKISQLIEYEYIVGDVGHASRNYISMEENFKKIKEHIMNNSFTIDSRIW
;
A
#
# COMPACT_ATOMS: atom_id res chain seq x y z
N MET A 1 19.87 -4.78 3.55
CA MET A 1 18.73 -3.86 3.42
C MET A 1 18.19 -4.04 2.02
N SER A 2 16.97 -4.57 1.89
CA SER A 2 16.30 -4.58 0.60
C SER A 2 15.72 -3.18 0.41
N ASN A 3 16.09 -2.52 -0.67
CA ASN A 3 15.43 -1.28 -1.08
C ASN A 3 14.10 -1.66 -1.76
N PHE A 4 13.10 -0.82 -1.56
CA PHE A 4 11.79 -0.95 -2.16
C PHE A 4 11.48 0.31 -2.96
N ASP A 5 10.91 0.13 -4.13
CA ASP A 5 10.24 1.20 -4.87
C ASP A 5 8.79 1.24 -4.42
N GLU A 6 8.37 2.43 -4.01
CA GLU A 6 7.08 2.65 -3.40
C GLU A 6 6.23 3.58 -4.27
N THR A 7 4.96 3.24 -4.40
CA THR A 7 3.95 4.06 -5.07
C THR A 7 2.84 4.40 -4.08
N LEU A 8 2.67 5.68 -3.81
CA LEU A 8 1.60 6.20 -2.97
C LEU A 8 0.33 6.40 -3.82
N ILE A 9 -0.77 5.87 -3.31
CA ILE A 9 -2.12 6.09 -3.84
C ILE A 9 -2.93 6.84 -2.79
N LEU A 10 -3.37 8.04 -3.11
CA LEU A 10 -4.32 8.80 -2.31
C LEU A 10 -5.72 8.60 -2.85
N LEU A 11 -6.66 8.19 -2.01
CA LEU A 11 -8.05 8.00 -2.39
C LEU A 11 -8.75 9.34 -2.61
N LYS A 12 -9.68 9.35 -3.56
CA LYS A 12 -10.48 10.55 -3.88
C LYS A 12 -11.32 11.03 -2.69
N GLU A 13 -11.84 10.08 -1.94
CA GLU A 13 -12.57 10.30 -0.70
C GLU A 13 -12.09 9.30 0.34
N LYS A 14 -12.02 9.72 1.60
CA LYS A 14 -11.71 8.84 2.72
C LYS A 14 -12.76 7.71 2.83
N LYS A 15 -12.32 6.51 3.17
CA LYS A 15 -13.17 5.31 3.21
C LYS A 15 -13.19 4.69 4.59
N ASP A 16 -14.27 3.96 4.88
CA ASP A 16 -14.31 3.01 5.99
C ASP A 16 -13.25 1.91 5.75
N PRO A 17 -12.29 1.68 6.66
CA PRO A 17 -11.18 0.76 6.41
C PRO A 17 -11.64 -0.66 6.09
N LYS A 18 -12.50 -1.26 6.93
CA LYS A 18 -12.91 -2.66 6.78
C LYS A 18 -13.65 -2.88 5.46
N SER A 19 -14.65 -2.05 5.17
CA SER A 19 -15.44 -2.17 3.95
C SER A 19 -14.59 -1.97 2.70
N PHE A 20 -13.65 -1.02 2.73
CA PHE A 20 -12.76 -0.76 1.61
C PHE A 20 -11.79 -1.92 1.38
N ILE A 21 -11.08 -2.38 2.42
CA ILE A 21 -10.05 -3.43 2.26
C ILE A 21 -10.69 -4.75 1.80
N MET A 22 -11.87 -5.12 2.33
CA MET A 22 -12.60 -6.29 1.86
C MET A 22 -12.93 -6.22 0.36
N ASP A 23 -13.57 -5.13 -0.09
CA ASP A 23 -13.92 -4.93 -1.50
C ASP A 23 -12.67 -4.85 -2.39
N PHE A 24 -11.62 -4.19 -1.91
CA PHE A 24 -10.37 -4.05 -2.64
C PHE A 24 -9.65 -5.39 -2.81
N ASN A 25 -9.59 -6.24 -1.77
CA ASN A 25 -9.01 -7.58 -1.87
C ASN A 25 -9.76 -8.46 -2.87
N GLU A 26 -11.09 -8.40 -2.92
CA GLU A 26 -11.88 -9.11 -3.94
C GLU A 26 -11.58 -8.60 -5.35
N LYS A 27 -11.44 -7.28 -5.53
CA LYS A 27 -11.08 -6.68 -6.82
C LYS A 27 -9.65 -7.02 -7.26
N LEU A 28 -8.70 -7.06 -6.33
CA LEU A 28 -7.30 -7.41 -6.60
C LEU A 28 -7.17 -8.84 -7.19
N LYS A 29 -8.01 -9.78 -6.76
CA LYS A 29 -8.07 -11.14 -7.34
C LYS A 29 -8.36 -11.13 -8.85
N SER A 30 -9.09 -10.14 -9.36
CA SER A 30 -9.41 -10.04 -10.79
C SER A 30 -8.20 -9.67 -11.68
N ILE A 31 -7.10 -9.24 -11.05
CA ILE A 31 -5.83 -8.92 -11.70
C ILE A 31 -4.69 -9.76 -11.13
N ASP A 32 -5.00 -10.96 -10.63
CA ASP A 32 -4.04 -11.94 -10.09
C ASP A 32 -3.17 -11.44 -8.91
N VAL A 33 -3.64 -10.42 -8.18
CA VAL A 33 -3.02 -9.99 -6.92
C VAL A 33 -3.76 -10.68 -5.76
N LEU A 34 -3.07 -11.57 -5.07
CA LEU A 34 -3.64 -12.42 -4.01
C LEU A 34 -3.00 -12.10 -2.67
N LEU A 35 -3.81 -11.98 -1.63
CA LEU A 35 -3.33 -11.83 -0.25
C LEU A 35 -2.52 -13.07 0.14
N GLU A 36 -1.29 -12.88 0.59
CA GLU A 36 -0.41 -13.97 1.00
C GLU A 36 -0.67 -14.34 2.46
N LYS A 37 -0.73 -15.65 2.70
CA LYS A 37 -1.03 -16.24 4.00
C LYS A 37 -0.26 -17.54 4.10
N ASP A 38 0.82 -17.52 4.87
CA ASP A 38 1.60 -18.70 5.23
C ASP A 38 2.19 -18.49 6.64
N GLU A 39 2.90 -19.48 7.16
CA GLU A 39 3.46 -19.46 8.53
C GLU A 39 4.55 -18.39 8.74
N ASP A 40 5.13 -17.84 7.67
CA ASP A 40 6.16 -16.79 7.72
C ASP A 40 5.56 -15.39 7.53
N GLU A 41 4.28 -15.29 7.16
CA GLU A 41 3.60 -14.01 6.93
C GLU A 41 3.17 -13.31 8.22
N ILE A 42 3.31 -11.98 8.21
CA ILE A 42 2.94 -11.13 9.35
C ILE A 42 2.14 -9.91 8.89
N ILE A 43 1.21 -9.47 9.74
CA ILE A 43 0.66 -8.11 9.69
C ILE A 43 1.58 -7.21 10.49
N VAL A 44 2.16 -6.18 9.84
CA VAL A 44 2.92 -5.12 10.52
C VAL A 44 2.02 -3.92 10.69
N PHE A 45 1.79 -3.47 11.93
CA PHE A 45 0.93 -2.32 12.21
C PHE A 45 1.70 -1.01 12.08
N ASN A 46 1.03 0.03 11.58
CA ASN A 46 1.58 1.38 11.67
C ASN A 46 1.30 1.96 13.05
N ASP A 47 2.15 2.88 13.49
CA ASP A 47 1.90 3.66 14.70
C ASP A 47 0.66 4.55 14.52
N THR A 48 -0.04 4.79 15.63
CA THR A 48 -1.12 5.78 15.66
C THR A 48 -0.57 7.20 15.61
N ARG A 49 -1.45 8.19 15.40
CA ARG A 49 -1.04 9.61 15.42
C ARG A 49 -0.60 10.10 16.80
N ASN A 50 -0.84 9.34 17.86
CA ASN A 50 -0.32 9.59 19.19
C ASN A 50 0.89 8.70 19.55
N GLU A 51 1.56 8.12 18.55
CA GLU A 51 2.78 7.33 18.71
C GLU A 51 2.58 6.07 19.58
N GLU A 52 1.36 5.51 19.58
CA GLU A 52 1.14 4.18 20.14
C GLU A 52 1.57 3.15 19.10
N GLU A 53 2.42 2.22 19.53
CA GLU A 53 2.92 1.11 18.73
C GLU A 53 2.07 -0.15 18.98
N LYS A 54 2.07 -1.07 18.02
CA LYS A 54 1.45 -2.39 18.16
C LYS A 54 2.34 -3.48 17.56
N ASP A 55 2.56 -4.54 18.33
CA ASP A 55 3.31 -5.70 17.88
C ASP A 55 2.66 -6.34 16.64
N TYR A 56 3.50 -6.91 15.77
CA TYR A 56 3.03 -7.65 14.61
C TYR A 56 2.21 -8.88 14.99
N VAL A 57 1.42 -9.38 14.04
CA VAL A 57 0.66 -10.62 14.19
C VAL A 57 1.04 -11.57 13.07
N GLU A 58 1.47 -12.79 13.44
CA GLU A 58 1.70 -13.88 12.50
C GLU A 58 0.37 -14.37 11.91
N LEU A 59 0.38 -14.64 10.62
CA LEU A 59 -0.70 -15.26 9.89
C LEU A 59 -0.45 -16.76 9.80
N ASP A 60 -1.55 -17.51 9.67
CA ASP A 60 -1.48 -18.92 9.32
C ASP A 60 -2.25 -19.16 8.01
N GLU A 61 -1.93 -20.25 7.31
CA GLU A 61 -2.58 -20.61 6.04
C GLU A 61 -4.11 -20.77 6.16
N SER A 62 -4.60 -21.08 7.36
CA SER A 62 -6.04 -21.25 7.64
C SER A 62 -6.76 -19.93 7.90
N THR A 63 -6.04 -18.81 8.03
CA THR A 63 -6.61 -17.50 8.28
C THR A 63 -7.41 -17.05 7.05
N THR A 64 -8.68 -16.70 7.27
CA THR A 64 -9.55 -16.21 6.19
C THR A 64 -9.25 -14.76 5.86
N ASP A 65 -9.55 -14.32 4.64
CA ASP A 65 -9.35 -12.93 4.23
C ASP A 65 -10.11 -11.97 5.17
N GLU A 66 -11.32 -12.34 5.61
CA GLU A 66 -12.10 -11.57 6.59
C GLU A 66 -11.37 -11.45 7.94
N GLN A 67 -10.76 -12.53 8.43
CA GLN A 67 -9.97 -12.48 9.66
C GLN A 67 -8.74 -11.60 9.53
N VAL A 68 -8.02 -11.65 8.39
CA VAL A 68 -6.89 -10.75 8.14
C VAL A 68 -7.36 -9.29 8.14
N VAL A 69 -8.49 -9.00 7.49
CA VAL A 69 -9.05 -7.64 7.49
C VAL A 69 -9.48 -7.21 8.90
N ASP A 70 -10.09 -8.10 9.68
CA ASP A 70 -10.45 -7.81 11.07
C ASP A 70 -9.22 -7.54 11.94
N LEU A 71 -8.13 -8.28 11.74
CA LEU A 71 -6.88 -8.07 12.47
C LEU A 71 -6.26 -6.72 12.13
N ILE A 72 -6.10 -6.36 10.86
CA ILE A 72 -5.54 -5.05 10.49
C ILE A 72 -6.44 -3.89 10.94
N CYS A 73 -7.76 -4.03 10.81
CA CYS A 73 -8.72 -3.01 11.26
C CYS A 73 -8.94 -2.98 12.78
N SER A 74 -8.41 -3.94 13.54
CA SER A 74 -8.40 -3.89 15.01
C SER A 74 -7.45 -2.82 15.55
N TRP A 75 -6.61 -2.23 14.69
CA TRP A 75 -5.71 -1.15 15.02
C TRP A 75 -6.04 0.11 14.25
N LYS A 76 -6.01 1.26 14.93
CA LYS A 76 -6.36 2.53 14.31
C LYS A 76 -5.37 2.97 13.24
N GLY A 77 -4.08 2.71 13.46
CA GLY A 77 -3.01 2.98 12.50
C GLY A 77 -3.06 2.10 11.25
N LEU A 78 -3.88 1.05 11.24
CA LEU A 78 -3.89 0.00 10.21
C LEU A 78 -2.49 -0.63 10.09
N GLY A 79 -2.03 -0.94 8.88
CA GLY A 79 -0.76 -1.62 8.68
C GLY A 79 -0.49 -2.09 7.26
N LEU A 80 0.57 -2.86 7.15
CA LEU A 80 1.08 -3.52 5.96
C LEU A 80 0.55 -4.96 5.88
N LEU A 81 0.05 -5.32 4.69
CA LEU A 81 -0.25 -6.69 4.30
C LEU A 81 0.60 -7.09 3.08
N SER A 82 0.98 -8.37 3.00
CA SER A 82 1.74 -8.96 1.90
C SER A 82 0.82 -9.57 0.84
N TYR A 83 1.21 -9.41 -0.43
CA TYR A 83 0.48 -9.95 -1.58
C TYR A 83 1.42 -10.63 -2.57
N ARG A 84 0.88 -11.59 -3.32
CA ARG A 84 1.52 -12.24 -4.46
C ARG A 84 0.90 -11.82 -5.77
N HIS A 85 1.75 -11.71 -6.78
CA HIS A 85 1.34 -11.58 -8.17
C HIS A 85 2.35 -12.33 -9.05
N PRO A 86 1.90 -13.10 -10.07
CA PRO A 86 2.76 -14.02 -10.83
C PRO A 86 3.91 -13.35 -11.59
N ASP A 87 3.79 -12.06 -11.89
CA ASP A 87 4.86 -11.30 -12.54
C ASP A 87 6.05 -10.94 -11.64
N PHE A 88 5.89 -11.10 -10.32
CA PHE A 88 6.88 -10.72 -9.31
C PHE A 88 7.31 -11.95 -8.52
N ARG A 89 8.62 -12.11 -8.30
CA ARG A 89 9.14 -13.27 -7.56
C ARG A 89 9.03 -13.07 -6.06
N LEU A 90 9.14 -11.83 -5.61
CA LEU A 90 8.99 -11.41 -4.23
C LEU A 90 7.58 -10.85 -4.02
N GLN A 91 7.28 -10.62 -2.75
CA GLN A 91 5.98 -10.16 -2.31
C GLN A 91 5.82 -8.68 -2.62
N ILE A 92 4.59 -8.29 -2.85
CA ILE A 92 4.15 -6.90 -2.99
C ILE A 92 3.56 -6.50 -1.64
N GLY A 93 4.11 -5.46 -1.03
CA GLY A 93 3.54 -4.89 0.18
C GLY A 93 2.45 -3.89 -0.15
N ILE A 94 1.32 -3.93 0.56
CA ILE A 94 0.35 -2.82 0.57
C ILE A 94 0.20 -2.30 2.00
N ASN A 95 0.73 -1.11 2.26
CA ASN A 95 0.59 -0.42 3.54
C ASN A 95 -0.62 0.51 3.51
N TYR A 96 -1.67 0.20 4.28
CA TYR A 96 -2.89 1.00 4.37
C TYR A 96 -2.72 2.15 5.34
N LEU A 97 -3.06 3.36 4.90
CA LEU A 97 -2.72 4.59 5.61
C LEU A 97 -3.94 5.35 6.10
N THR A 98 -3.84 5.77 7.36
CA THR A 98 -4.71 6.74 8.01
C THR A 98 -3.90 7.96 8.44
N TRP A 99 -4.49 9.15 8.36
CA TRP A 99 -3.91 10.38 8.94
C TRP A 99 -4.75 10.95 10.08
N ASP A 100 -5.84 10.28 10.46
CA ASP A 100 -6.75 10.70 11.53
C ASP A 100 -7.14 9.56 12.49
N ASP A 101 -6.51 8.39 12.37
CA ASP A 101 -6.77 7.18 13.16
C ASP A 101 -8.22 6.67 13.07
N GLN A 102 -8.96 7.06 12.02
CA GLN A 102 -10.36 6.69 11.83
C GLN A 102 -10.67 6.20 10.42
N TYR A 103 -10.19 6.90 9.40
CA TYR A 103 -10.53 6.61 8.01
C TYR A 103 -9.29 6.26 7.19
N LEU A 104 -9.49 5.38 6.21
CA LEU A 104 -8.49 5.07 5.22
C LEU A 104 -8.45 6.19 4.18
N HIS A 105 -7.29 6.80 4.02
CA HIS A 105 -7.08 7.95 3.13
C HIS A 105 -6.29 7.56 1.88
N GLY A 106 -5.52 6.50 1.95
CA GLY A 106 -4.63 6.06 0.90
C GLY A 106 -3.88 4.81 1.32
N PHE A 107 -2.98 4.37 0.46
CA PHE A 107 -2.09 3.26 0.74
C PHE A 107 -0.83 3.36 -0.11
N VAL A 108 0.24 2.71 0.33
CA VAL A 108 1.51 2.61 -0.40
C VAL A 108 1.67 1.18 -0.88
N ILE A 109 2.00 1.02 -2.16
CA ILE A 109 2.37 -0.27 -2.73
C ILE A 109 3.89 -0.31 -2.86
N SER A 110 4.52 -1.31 -2.26
CA SER A 110 5.97 -1.48 -2.23
C SER A 110 6.38 -2.71 -3.04
N PHE A 111 7.34 -2.51 -3.95
CA PHE A 111 7.92 -3.55 -4.80
C PHE A 111 9.39 -3.70 -4.45
N SER A 112 9.89 -4.94 -4.40
CA SER A 112 11.33 -5.14 -4.19
C SER A 112 12.13 -4.69 -5.40
N ASP A 113 13.17 -3.88 -5.20
CA ASP A 113 14.11 -3.46 -6.26
C ASP A 113 14.70 -4.66 -7.05
N LYS A 114 14.80 -5.82 -6.41
CA LYS A 114 15.29 -7.05 -7.06
C LYS A 114 14.35 -7.54 -8.16
N ASP A 115 13.04 -7.39 -7.97
CA ASP A 115 12.06 -7.73 -9.00
C ASP A 115 11.97 -6.64 -10.07
N LEU A 116 12.33 -5.41 -9.73
CA LEU A 116 12.29 -4.28 -10.66
C LEU A 116 13.51 -4.18 -11.57
N ALA A 117 14.54 -5.01 -11.34
CA ALA A 117 15.69 -5.09 -12.22
C ALA A 117 15.29 -5.51 -13.65
N PHE A 118 15.93 -4.93 -14.66
CA PHE A 118 15.64 -5.16 -16.08
C PHE A 118 14.21 -4.74 -16.46
N ASP A 119 13.32 -5.70 -16.76
CA ASP A 119 11.98 -5.46 -17.31
C ASP A 119 10.90 -5.25 -16.21
N GLY A 120 11.27 -5.38 -14.94
CA GLY A 120 10.31 -5.30 -13.82
C GLY A 120 9.67 -3.92 -13.62
N THR A 121 10.33 -2.85 -14.08
CA THR A 121 9.79 -1.48 -14.01
C THR A 121 8.51 -1.30 -14.85
N ASP A 122 8.49 -1.89 -16.05
CA ASP A 122 7.32 -1.83 -16.93
C ASP A 122 6.16 -2.63 -16.35
N LYS A 123 6.44 -3.83 -15.82
CA LYS A 123 5.45 -4.69 -15.14
C LYS A 123 4.85 -4.02 -13.90
N LYS A 124 5.68 -3.35 -13.09
CA LYS A 124 5.22 -2.54 -11.96
C LYS A 124 4.25 -1.46 -12.43
N THR A 125 4.63 -0.71 -13.46
CA THR A 125 3.79 0.37 -13.99
C THR A 125 2.46 -0.16 -14.52
N GLU A 126 2.49 -1.28 -15.25
CA GLU A 126 1.28 -1.97 -15.72
C GLU A 126 0.39 -2.40 -14.55
N LEU A 127 0.95 -2.99 -13.50
CA LEU A 127 0.17 -3.40 -12.33
C LEU A 127 -0.44 -2.21 -11.59
N ILE A 128 0.31 -1.13 -11.40
CA ILE A 128 -0.22 0.11 -10.80
C ILE A 128 -1.38 0.69 -11.63
N LEU A 129 -1.28 0.66 -12.97
CA LEU A 129 -2.37 1.07 -13.85
C LEU A 129 -3.59 0.16 -13.76
N LYS A 130 -3.41 -1.16 -13.61
CA LYS A 130 -4.52 -2.09 -13.35
C LYS A 130 -5.18 -1.80 -12.00
N ILE A 131 -4.39 -1.58 -10.96
CA ILE A 131 -4.90 -1.24 -9.62
C ILE A 131 -5.66 0.09 -9.65
N SER A 132 -5.17 1.09 -10.38
CA SER A 132 -5.83 2.40 -10.48
C SER A 132 -7.23 2.33 -11.08
N GLN A 133 -7.51 1.33 -11.93
CA GLN A 133 -8.82 1.09 -12.52
C GLN A 133 -9.83 0.45 -11.55
N LEU A 134 -9.38 -0.08 -10.40
CA LEU A 134 -10.21 -0.75 -9.41
C LEU A 134 -10.77 0.19 -8.33
N ILE A 135 -10.24 1.42 -8.25
CA ILE A 135 -10.49 2.38 -7.18
C ILE A 135 -10.66 3.80 -7.69
N GLU A 136 -11.31 4.65 -6.89
CA GLU A 136 -11.32 6.10 -7.13
C GLU A 136 -10.19 6.76 -6.35
N TYR A 137 -9.25 7.39 -7.06
CA TYR A 137 -8.09 8.06 -6.48
C TYR A 137 -8.09 9.56 -6.76
N GLU A 138 -7.44 10.31 -5.87
CA GLU A 138 -7.07 11.71 -6.07
C GLU A 138 -5.70 11.81 -6.77
N TYR A 139 -4.71 11.07 -6.27
CA TYR A 139 -3.35 11.04 -6.81
C TYR A 139 -2.77 9.63 -6.75
N ILE A 140 -1.99 9.28 -7.77
CA ILE A 140 -1.07 8.14 -7.75
C ILE A 140 0.31 8.66 -8.12
N VAL A 141 1.27 8.51 -7.20
CA VAL A 141 2.65 8.98 -7.37
C VAL A 141 3.65 7.90 -6.99
N GLY A 142 4.61 7.63 -7.89
CA GLY A 142 5.64 6.59 -7.72
C GLY A 142 6.98 7.15 -7.27
N ASP A 143 7.89 6.25 -6.86
CA ASP A 143 9.24 6.59 -6.39
C ASP A 143 9.19 7.50 -5.14
N VAL A 144 8.37 7.13 -4.15
CA VAL A 144 8.20 7.90 -2.90
C VAL A 144 8.93 7.31 -1.70
N GLY A 145 9.68 6.23 -1.89
CA GLY A 145 10.37 5.51 -0.81
C GLY A 145 11.56 6.27 -0.23
N HIS A 146 12.03 5.85 0.95
CA HIS A 146 13.08 6.54 1.74
C HIS A 146 14.39 6.82 1.00
N ALA A 147 14.77 5.97 0.04
CA ALA A 147 15.98 6.15 -0.75
C ALA A 147 15.81 7.15 -1.91
N SER A 148 14.58 7.58 -2.20
CA SER A 148 14.26 8.45 -3.31
C SER A 148 14.52 9.93 -2.99
N ARG A 149 14.79 10.70 -4.05
CA ARG A 149 14.78 12.17 -3.99
C ARG A 149 13.38 12.75 -3.80
N ASN A 150 12.36 11.98 -4.17
CA ASN A 150 10.95 12.31 -4.03
C ASN A 150 10.33 11.66 -2.80
N TYR A 151 11.15 11.30 -1.80
CA TYR A 151 10.69 10.68 -0.57
C TYR A 151 9.55 11.48 0.08
N ILE A 152 8.47 10.77 0.40
CA ILE A 152 7.34 11.29 1.17
C ILE A 152 7.31 10.57 2.51
N SER A 153 7.46 11.32 3.60
CA SER A 153 7.20 10.76 4.94
C SER A 153 5.71 10.58 5.15
N MET A 154 5.26 9.34 5.35
CA MET A 154 3.84 9.04 5.61
C MET A 154 3.40 9.47 7.02
N GLU A 155 4.36 9.81 7.90
CA GLU A 155 4.11 10.39 9.23
C GLU A 155 3.75 11.89 9.15
N GLU A 156 4.14 12.57 8.07
CA GLU A 156 3.82 13.98 7.88
C GLU A 156 2.32 14.21 7.76
N ASN A 157 1.89 15.44 8.04
CA ASN A 157 0.47 15.75 7.94
C ASN A 157 -0.03 15.61 6.48
N PHE A 158 -1.28 15.20 6.35
CA PHE A 158 -1.90 14.92 5.05
C PHE A 158 -1.86 16.11 4.06
N LYS A 159 -2.00 17.34 4.56
CA LYS A 159 -1.92 18.57 3.76
C LYS A 159 -0.51 18.77 3.18
N LYS A 160 0.53 18.57 3.99
CA LYS A 160 1.93 18.67 3.55
C LYS A 160 2.27 17.62 2.51
N ILE A 161 1.75 16.41 2.65
CA ILE A 161 1.91 15.35 1.63
C ILE A 161 1.31 15.81 0.29
N LYS A 162 0.08 16.34 0.31
CA LYS A 162 -0.55 16.89 -0.90
C LYS A 162 0.24 18.06 -1.50
N GLU A 163 0.71 18.99 -0.67
CA GLU A 163 1.56 20.09 -1.11
C GLU A 163 2.86 19.58 -1.75
N HIS A 164 3.48 18.55 -1.17
CA HIS A 164 4.67 17.92 -1.72
C HIS A 164 4.37 17.30 -3.09
N ILE A 165 3.27 16.56 -3.23
CA ILE A 165 2.83 16.00 -4.51
C ILE A 165 2.69 17.12 -5.54
N MET A 166 1.97 18.19 -5.22
CA MET A 166 1.70 19.29 -6.14
C MET A 166 2.96 20.03 -6.62
N ASN A 167 4.03 20.04 -5.82
CA ASN A 167 5.25 20.79 -6.11
C ASN A 167 6.39 19.97 -6.73
N ASN A 168 6.23 18.65 -6.85
CA ASN A 168 7.25 17.76 -7.37
C ASN A 168 6.74 16.95 -8.57
N SER A 169 7.66 16.30 -9.28
CA SER A 169 7.36 15.39 -10.40
C SER A 169 7.83 13.99 -10.04
N PHE A 170 7.04 13.00 -10.41
CA PHE A 170 7.23 11.61 -10.00
C PHE A 170 7.42 10.69 -11.21
N THR A 171 7.97 9.50 -10.98
CA THR A 171 8.18 8.50 -12.05
C THR A 171 6.86 7.96 -12.57
N ILE A 172 5.94 7.69 -11.65
CA ILE A 172 4.52 7.48 -11.91
C ILE A 172 3.81 8.74 -11.41
N ASP A 173 2.98 9.36 -12.23
CA ASP A 173 2.29 10.59 -11.85
C ASP A 173 0.92 10.69 -12.53
N SER A 174 -0.15 10.44 -11.78
CA SER A 174 -1.50 10.42 -12.33
C SER A 174 -2.03 11.76 -12.81
N ARG A 175 -1.35 12.86 -12.50
CA ARG A 175 -1.77 14.20 -12.96
C ARG A 175 -1.52 14.42 -14.44
N ILE A 176 -0.72 13.56 -15.06
CA ILE A 176 -0.34 13.61 -16.48
C ILE A 176 -0.76 12.36 -17.26
N TRP A 177 -1.54 11.46 -16.65
CA TRP A 177 -2.11 10.29 -17.32
C TRP A 177 -3.24 10.65 -18.28
#